data_AF-A0A7W1KTY2-F1
#
_entry.id   AF-A0A7W1KTY2-F1
#
_cell.length_a   1.000
_cell.length_b   1.000
_cell.length_c   1.000
_cell.angle_alpha   90.00
_cell.angle_beta   90.00
_cell.angle_gamma   90.00
#
_symmetry.space_group_name_H-M   'P 1'
#
loop_
_entity.id
_entity.type
_entity.pdbx_description
1 polymer ?
#
loop_
_entity_poly.entity_id
_entity_poly.type
_entity_poly.pdbx_seq_one_letter_code
_entity_poly.pdbx_strand_id
1 'polypeptide(L)'
;MARTQGTSARTQRLIAGVATVLVATTGAIALGRVFQGNAPTLRLAAAGISSAVIAALLERRNLVLATIVSAAGLTIAIGLLVLPETTWFGLPTMETLRAALDAAGRVGEQARVQVAPSPPLAPLLLAGLAGAWAAVFAAHSLAFRAGSPLLALVPPVALVAFADSVLEDVVRPIFGLLFLAAATALLFADGLRRVQGWGPIWTGPGRTATIDVAAGRGARRVAAAAVMVAAVAPIMVPGFGAQGVIDFSSNDDDRVRIDPLVLVQASLNRDE
;
A
#
# COMPACT_ATOMS: atom_id res chain seq x y z
N MET A 1 -18.76 36.02 -20.09
CA MET A 1 -17.29 35.84 -20.02
C MET A 1 -16.97 34.34 -19.90
N ALA A 2 -16.30 33.78 -20.91
CA ALA A 2 -16.15 32.33 -21.10
C ALA A 2 -14.99 31.74 -20.27
N ARG A 3 -15.28 30.62 -19.58
CA ARG A 3 -14.36 29.88 -18.69
C ARG A 3 -13.23 29.20 -19.47
N THR A 4 -11.98 29.56 -19.18
CA THR A 4 -10.76 28.82 -19.58
C THR A 4 -10.21 27.91 -18.47
N GLN A 5 -11.06 27.47 -17.53
CA GLN A 5 -10.68 26.60 -16.40
C GLN A 5 -10.39 25.12 -16.76
N GLY A 6 -10.59 24.69 -18.01
CA GLY A 6 -10.60 23.26 -18.35
C GLY A 6 -9.23 22.57 -18.46
N THR A 7 -8.13 23.29 -18.72
CA THR A 7 -6.83 22.66 -19.03
C THR A 7 -6.00 22.39 -17.78
N SER A 8 -6.00 23.29 -16.78
CA SER A 8 -5.29 23.10 -15.51
C SER A 8 -5.87 21.94 -14.70
N ALA A 9 -7.21 21.83 -14.64
CA ALA A 9 -7.91 20.79 -13.90
C ALA A 9 -7.58 19.38 -14.41
N ARG A 10 -7.40 19.20 -15.74
CA ARG A 10 -7.09 17.90 -16.34
C ARG A 10 -5.66 17.45 -16.01
N THR A 11 -4.69 18.35 -16.16
CA THR A 11 -3.28 18.07 -15.85
C THR A 11 -3.10 17.74 -14.36
N GLN A 12 -3.78 18.45 -13.46
CA GLN A 12 -3.74 18.18 -12.02
C GLN A 12 -4.41 16.86 -11.62
N ARG A 13 -5.49 16.49 -12.32
CA ARG A 13 -6.11 15.18 -12.13
C ARG A 13 -5.16 14.06 -12.52
N LEU A 14 -4.43 14.26 -13.62
CA LEU A 14 -3.42 13.33 -14.11
C LEU A 14 -2.24 13.21 -13.13
N ILE A 15 -1.72 14.34 -12.62
CA ILE A 15 -0.63 14.35 -11.63
C ILE A 15 -1.02 13.59 -10.36
N ALA A 16 -2.20 13.87 -9.78
CA ALA A 16 -2.62 13.13 -8.58
C ALA A 16 -2.91 11.65 -8.90
N GLY A 17 -3.41 11.35 -10.10
CA GLY A 17 -3.64 9.96 -10.53
C GLY A 17 -2.34 9.18 -10.59
N VAL A 18 -1.32 9.75 -11.22
CA VAL A 18 0.02 9.18 -11.28
C VAL A 18 0.63 9.05 -9.89
N ALA A 19 0.49 10.06 -9.03
CA ALA A 19 0.99 10.00 -7.65
C ALA A 19 0.32 8.88 -6.83
N THR A 20 -1.00 8.75 -6.90
CA THR A 20 -1.73 7.67 -6.20
C THR A 20 -1.33 6.30 -6.72
N VAL A 21 -1.18 6.14 -8.05
CA VAL A 21 -0.71 4.90 -8.66
C VAL A 21 0.70 4.57 -8.16
N LEU A 22 1.63 5.53 -8.17
CA LEU A 22 3.01 5.35 -7.72
C LEU A 22 3.10 4.95 -6.24
N VAL A 23 2.35 5.62 -5.36
CA VAL A 23 2.30 5.25 -3.93
C VAL A 23 1.80 3.83 -3.75
N ALA A 24 0.70 3.49 -4.43
CA ALA A 24 0.05 2.21 -4.27
C ALA A 24 0.89 1.05 -4.86
N THR A 25 1.53 1.25 -6.01
CA THR A 25 2.44 0.26 -6.60
C THR A 25 3.71 0.11 -5.78
N THR A 26 4.23 1.18 -5.19
CA THR A 26 5.37 1.11 -4.25
C THR A 26 5.02 0.26 -3.04
N GLY A 27 3.82 0.41 -2.47
CA GLY A 27 3.33 -0.45 -1.39
C GLY A 27 3.21 -1.93 -1.80
N ALA A 28 2.72 -2.21 -3.01
CA ALA A 28 2.66 -3.57 -3.54
C ALA A 28 4.05 -4.20 -3.79
N ILE A 29 5.01 -3.40 -4.28
CA ILE A 29 6.41 -3.83 -4.46
C ILE A 29 7.07 -4.10 -3.10
N ALA A 30 6.82 -3.23 -2.11
CA ALA A 30 7.32 -3.39 -0.76
C ALA A 30 6.83 -4.71 -0.12
N LEU A 31 5.57 -5.09 -0.35
CA LEU A 31 5.02 -6.38 0.07
C LEU A 31 5.70 -7.58 -0.61
N GLY A 32 6.21 -7.42 -1.83
CA GLY A 32 6.95 -8.46 -2.55
C GLY A 32 8.19 -8.97 -1.83
N ARG A 33 8.77 -8.15 -0.94
CA ARG A 33 9.94 -8.51 -0.12
C ARG A 33 9.66 -9.65 0.87
N VAL A 34 8.40 -9.89 1.21
CA VAL A 34 7.99 -10.98 2.11
C VAL A 34 8.21 -12.35 1.44
N PHE A 35 8.35 -12.39 0.12
CA PHE A 35 8.54 -13.62 -0.64
C PHE A 35 9.98 -13.76 -1.16
N GLN A 36 10.44 -15.01 -1.28
CA GLN A 36 11.72 -15.33 -1.89
C GLN A 36 11.71 -15.08 -3.40
N GLY A 37 12.71 -14.31 -3.87
CA GLY A 37 12.96 -14.05 -5.29
C GLY A 37 12.17 -12.88 -5.89
N ASN A 38 12.47 -12.58 -7.16
CA ASN A 38 11.90 -11.42 -7.86
C ASN A 38 10.54 -11.71 -8.52
N ALA A 39 10.26 -12.97 -8.85
CA ALA A 39 9.03 -13.34 -9.57
C ALA A 39 7.74 -12.99 -8.79
N PRO A 40 7.62 -13.23 -7.47
CA PRO A 40 6.45 -12.83 -6.70
C PRO A 40 6.28 -11.31 -6.67
N THR A 41 7.37 -10.56 -6.52
CA THR A 41 7.36 -9.10 -6.54
C THR A 41 6.83 -8.56 -7.87
N LEU A 42 7.25 -9.13 -9.00
CA LEU A 42 6.73 -8.76 -10.33
C LEU A 42 5.23 -9.07 -10.48
N ARG A 43 4.77 -10.21 -9.94
CA ARG A 43 3.34 -10.57 -9.95
C ARG A 43 2.51 -9.59 -9.11
N LEU A 44 2.98 -9.22 -7.92
CA LEU A 44 2.32 -8.21 -7.08
C LEU A 44 2.33 -6.83 -7.71
N ALA A 45 3.44 -6.44 -8.35
CA ALA A 45 3.52 -5.18 -9.10
C ALA A 45 2.52 -5.16 -10.27
N ALA A 46 2.45 -6.24 -11.05
CA ALA A 46 1.49 -6.40 -12.15
C ALA A 46 0.03 -6.34 -11.65
N ALA A 47 -0.26 -7.02 -10.53
CA ALA A 47 -1.57 -6.98 -9.88
C ALA A 47 -1.92 -5.56 -9.42
N GLY A 48 -0.99 -4.85 -8.78
CA GLY A 48 -1.17 -3.48 -8.34
C GLY A 48 -1.42 -2.52 -9.50
N ILE A 49 -0.61 -2.60 -10.58
CA ILE A 49 -0.81 -1.80 -11.79
C ILE A 49 -2.18 -2.07 -12.41
N SER A 50 -2.57 -3.35 -12.54
CA SER A 50 -3.87 -3.74 -13.10
C SER A 50 -5.03 -3.19 -12.28
N SER A 51 -4.97 -3.31 -10.95
CA SER A 51 -5.94 -2.73 -10.03
C SER A 51 -6.05 -1.21 -10.19
N ALA A 52 -4.92 -0.52 -10.31
CA ALA A 52 -4.87 0.93 -10.49
C ALA A 52 -5.48 1.37 -11.84
N VAL A 53 -5.21 0.63 -12.92
CA VAL A 53 -5.79 0.86 -14.25
C VAL A 53 -7.31 0.69 -14.20
N ILE A 54 -7.80 -0.40 -13.59
CA ILE A 54 -9.24 -0.64 -13.41
C ILE A 54 -9.87 0.51 -12.61
N ALA A 55 -9.27 0.90 -11.49
CA ALA A 55 -9.76 1.99 -10.66
C ALA A 55 -9.84 3.32 -11.42
N ALA A 56 -8.81 3.66 -12.21
CA ALA A 56 -8.76 4.87 -13.02
C ALA A 56 -9.79 4.86 -14.16
N LEU A 57 -10.00 3.72 -14.82
CA LEU A 57 -11.01 3.59 -15.89
C LEU A 57 -12.44 3.71 -15.35
N LEU A 58 -12.68 3.21 -14.14
CA LEU A 58 -13.98 3.23 -13.48
C LEU A 58 -14.20 4.46 -12.60
N GLU A 59 -13.27 5.41 -12.56
CA GLU A 59 -13.31 6.59 -11.69
C GLU A 59 -14.62 7.39 -11.85
N ARG A 60 -15.13 7.49 -13.08
CA ARG A 60 -16.37 8.23 -13.42
C ARG A 60 -17.64 7.38 -13.34
N ARG A 61 -17.54 6.13 -12.93
CA ARG A 61 -18.66 5.17 -12.88
C ARG A 61 -19.13 4.95 -11.44
N ASN A 62 -20.36 4.45 -11.29
CA ASN A 62 -20.95 4.09 -10.00
C ASN A 62 -19.98 3.19 -9.20
N LEU A 63 -19.87 3.41 -7.89
CA LEU A 63 -19.07 2.62 -6.96
C LEU A 63 -19.39 1.14 -7.05
N VAL A 64 -20.68 0.77 -7.12
CA VAL A 64 -21.10 -0.63 -7.20
C VAL A 64 -20.50 -1.30 -8.43
N LEU A 65 -20.60 -0.66 -9.60
CA LEU A 65 -20.02 -1.18 -10.83
C LEU A 65 -18.50 -1.28 -10.74
N ALA A 66 -17.84 -0.28 -10.15
CA ALA A 66 -16.39 -0.30 -9.98
C ALA A 66 -15.92 -1.45 -9.09
N THR A 67 -16.62 -1.70 -7.99
CA THR A 67 -16.33 -2.82 -7.08
C THR A 67 -16.56 -4.16 -7.75
N ILE A 68 -17.65 -4.33 -8.51
CA ILE A 68 -17.93 -5.56 -9.26
C ILE A 68 -16.84 -5.83 -10.30
N VAL A 69 -16.47 -4.83 -11.09
CA VAL A 69 -15.43 -4.99 -12.13
C VAL A 69 -14.06 -5.22 -11.49
N SER A 70 -13.75 -4.57 -10.36
CA SER A 70 -12.53 -4.81 -9.60
C SER A 70 -12.47 -6.22 -9.02
N ALA A 71 -13.59 -6.73 -8.48
CA ALA A 71 -13.70 -8.09 -7.98
C ALA A 71 -13.52 -9.12 -9.11
N ALA A 72 -14.16 -8.91 -10.26
CA ALA A 72 -13.96 -9.76 -11.43
C ALA A 72 -12.51 -9.71 -11.94
N GLY A 73 -11.91 -8.52 -11.98
CA GLY A 73 -10.51 -8.33 -12.33
C GLY A 73 -9.55 -9.04 -11.37
N LEU A 74 -9.84 -9.02 -10.07
CA LEU A 74 -9.08 -9.75 -9.06
C LEU A 74 -9.17 -11.27 -9.28
N THR A 75 -10.37 -11.81 -9.54
CA THR A 75 -10.53 -13.24 -9.83
C THR A 75 -9.74 -13.67 -11.05
N ILE A 76 -9.74 -12.86 -12.11
CA ILE A 76 -8.93 -13.10 -13.31
C ILE A 76 -7.44 -13.03 -12.96
N ALA A 77 -7.01 -12.03 -12.18
CA ALA A 77 -5.62 -11.87 -11.78
C ALA A 77 -5.13 -13.04 -10.90
N ILE A 78 -5.96 -13.56 -10.00
CA ILE A 78 -5.65 -14.75 -9.19
C ILE A 78 -5.45 -15.96 -10.10
N GLY A 79 -6.36 -16.18 -11.06
CA GLY A 79 -6.22 -17.27 -12.03
C GLY A 79 -4.92 -17.16 -12.83
N LEU A 80 -4.62 -15.98 -13.38
CA LEU A 80 -3.45 -15.81 -14.26
C LEU A 80 -2.10 -15.80 -13.50
N LEU A 81 -2.05 -15.22 -12.30
CA LEU A 81 -0.79 -14.95 -11.60
C LEU A 81 -0.47 -15.95 -10.48
N VAL A 82 -1.48 -16.61 -9.91
CA VAL A 82 -1.31 -17.54 -8.78
C VAL A 82 -1.56 -18.99 -9.21
N LEU A 83 -2.63 -19.24 -9.96
CA LEU A 83 -3.08 -20.58 -10.33
C LEU A 83 -3.20 -20.75 -11.86
N PRO A 84 -2.11 -20.57 -12.63
CA PRO A 84 -2.18 -20.59 -14.10
C PRO A 84 -2.67 -21.95 -14.63
N GLU A 85 -2.38 -23.04 -13.93
CA GLU A 85 -2.72 -24.41 -14.32
C GLU A 85 -4.23 -24.69 -14.30
N THR A 86 -5.02 -23.93 -13.53
CA THR A 86 -6.48 -24.12 -13.44
C THR A 86 -7.26 -23.23 -14.41
N THR A 87 -6.58 -22.36 -15.16
CA THR A 87 -7.23 -21.41 -16.07
C THR A 87 -7.47 -22.01 -17.45
N TRP A 88 -8.66 -21.76 -18.01
CA TRP A 88 -8.98 -22.14 -19.39
C TRP A 88 -8.91 -20.90 -20.27
N PHE A 89 -7.97 -20.87 -21.22
CA PHE A 89 -7.77 -19.74 -22.15
C PHE A 89 -7.64 -18.36 -21.45
N GLY A 90 -7.09 -18.36 -20.24
CA GLY A 90 -6.89 -17.16 -19.41
C GLY A 90 -8.12 -16.70 -18.61
N LEU A 91 -9.26 -17.39 -18.71
CA LEU A 91 -10.43 -17.13 -17.88
C LEU A 91 -10.46 -18.05 -16.65
N PRO A 92 -10.77 -17.52 -15.45
CA PRO A 92 -10.88 -18.32 -14.24
C PRO A 92 -12.09 -19.27 -14.36
N THR A 93 -11.84 -20.55 -14.18
CA THR A 93 -12.85 -21.61 -14.17
C THR A 93 -13.44 -21.79 -12.77
N MET A 94 -14.51 -22.59 -12.64
CA MET A 94 -15.03 -22.99 -11.33
C MET A 94 -14.00 -23.75 -10.49
N GLU A 95 -13.08 -24.46 -11.14
CA GLU A 95 -11.95 -25.12 -10.47
C GLU A 95 -10.96 -24.11 -9.91
N THR A 96 -10.66 -23.04 -10.66
CA THR A 96 -9.83 -21.93 -10.17
C THR A 96 -10.44 -21.30 -8.93
N LEU A 97 -11.75 -21.07 -8.92
CA LEU A 97 -12.43 -20.46 -7.77
C LEU A 97 -12.39 -21.38 -6.54
N ARG A 98 -12.63 -22.69 -6.72
CA ARG A 98 -12.54 -23.67 -5.63
C ARG A 98 -11.11 -23.78 -5.09
N ALA A 99 -10.12 -23.84 -5.97
CA ALA A 99 -8.71 -23.88 -5.59
C ALA A 99 -8.29 -22.60 -4.85
N ALA A 100 -8.78 -21.44 -5.29
CA ALA A 100 -8.54 -20.17 -4.61
C ALA A 100 -9.17 -20.12 -3.21
N LEU A 101 -10.40 -20.63 -3.04
CA LEU A 101 -11.09 -20.69 -1.75
C LEU A 101 -10.41 -21.69 -0.79
N ASP A 102 -10.00 -22.85 -1.28
CA ASP A 102 -9.25 -23.84 -0.51
C ASP A 102 -7.88 -23.31 -0.09
N ALA A 103 -7.16 -22.64 -1.01
CA ALA A 103 -5.91 -21.96 -0.69
C ALA A 103 -6.12 -20.83 0.33
N ALA A 104 -7.20 -20.04 0.22
CA ALA A 104 -7.54 -18.99 1.18
C ALA A 104 -7.77 -19.55 2.59
N GLY A 105 -8.39 -20.73 2.72
CA GLY A 105 -8.58 -21.41 4.00
C GLY A 105 -7.27 -21.80 4.69
N ARG A 106 -6.21 -22.06 3.92
CA ARG A 106 -4.89 -22.48 4.43
C ARG A 106 -3.91 -21.33 4.69
N VAL A 107 -4.27 -20.09 4.38
CA VAL A 107 -3.39 -18.92 4.55
C VAL A 107 -2.93 -18.77 5.99
N GLY A 108 -3.87 -18.87 6.94
CA GLY A 108 -3.58 -18.65 8.36
C GLY A 108 -2.64 -19.69 8.95
N GLU A 109 -2.77 -20.96 8.55
CA GLU A 109 -1.87 -22.04 8.97
C GLU A 109 -0.47 -21.84 8.38
N GLN A 110 -0.38 -21.55 7.09
CA GLN A 110 0.90 -21.32 6.42
C GLN A 110 1.63 -20.09 6.94
N ALA A 111 0.89 -19.01 7.25
CA ALA A 111 1.47 -17.77 7.77
C ALA A 111 2.04 -17.93 9.19
N ARG A 112 1.60 -18.94 9.96
CA ARG A 112 2.14 -19.22 11.31
C ARG A 112 3.43 -20.03 11.29
N VAL A 113 3.63 -20.83 10.25
CA VAL A 113 4.75 -21.78 10.17
C VAL A 113 5.90 -21.22 9.31
N GLN A 114 5.60 -20.33 8.36
CA GLN A 114 6.59 -19.76 7.46
C GLN A 114 7.20 -18.47 8.02
N VAL A 115 8.52 -18.43 8.11
CA VAL A 115 9.30 -17.23 8.44
C VAL A 115 9.64 -16.48 7.16
N ALA A 116 9.59 -15.15 7.18
CA ALA A 116 9.94 -14.35 6.02
C ALA A 116 11.47 -14.17 5.87
N PRO A 117 12.00 -14.13 4.64
CA PRO A 117 11.30 -14.26 3.36
C PRO A 117 10.83 -15.69 3.08
N SER A 118 9.55 -15.88 2.78
CA SER A 118 8.96 -17.21 2.62
C SER A 118 9.01 -17.69 1.16
N PRO A 119 9.02 -19.01 0.89
CA PRO A 119 8.77 -19.49 -0.46
C PRO A 119 7.37 -19.02 -0.95
N PRO A 120 7.19 -18.76 -2.26
CA PRO A 120 5.95 -18.22 -2.81
C PRO A 120 4.86 -19.30 -2.94
N LEU A 121 4.42 -19.85 -1.80
CA LEU A 121 3.33 -20.81 -1.73
C LEU A 121 2.02 -20.17 -2.19
N ALA A 122 1.20 -20.95 -2.92
CA ALA A 122 -0.05 -20.45 -3.49
C ALA A 122 -0.98 -19.76 -2.46
N PRO A 123 -1.18 -20.28 -1.22
CA PRO A 123 -1.97 -19.59 -0.19
C PRO A 123 -1.43 -18.20 0.15
N LEU A 124 -0.14 -18.10 0.47
CA LEU A 124 0.48 -16.83 0.88
C LEU A 124 0.53 -15.83 -0.28
N LEU A 125 0.83 -16.30 -1.50
CA LEU A 125 0.84 -15.46 -2.68
C LEU A 125 -0.57 -14.95 -3.03
N LEU A 126 -1.60 -15.80 -2.88
CA LEU A 126 -3.00 -15.40 -3.05
C LEU A 126 -3.37 -14.29 -2.07
N ALA A 127 -3.04 -14.46 -0.78
CA ALA A 127 -3.31 -13.47 0.24
C ALA A 127 -2.58 -12.15 -0.02
N GLY A 128 -1.28 -12.21 -0.36
CA GLY A 128 -0.49 -11.04 -0.71
C GLY A 128 -1.03 -10.31 -1.94
N LEU A 129 -1.44 -11.06 -2.97
CA LEU A 129 -2.00 -10.51 -4.21
C LEU A 129 -3.35 -9.84 -3.96
N ALA A 130 -4.25 -10.50 -3.23
CA ALA A 130 -5.54 -9.94 -2.85
C ALA A 130 -5.39 -8.69 -1.97
N GLY A 131 -4.49 -8.72 -1.00
CA GLY A 131 -4.17 -7.59 -0.13
C GLY A 131 -3.61 -6.40 -0.92
N ALA A 132 -2.62 -6.63 -1.78
CA ALA A 132 -2.05 -5.59 -2.64
C ALA A 132 -3.10 -4.99 -3.60
N TRP A 133 -3.90 -5.84 -4.24
CA TRP A 133 -4.97 -5.40 -5.15
C TRP A 133 -6.00 -4.53 -4.43
N ALA A 134 -6.48 -4.98 -3.27
CA ALA A 134 -7.46 -4.28 -2.47
C ALA A 134 -6.92 -2.94 -1.96
N ALA A 135 -5.67 -2.91 -1.47
CA ALA A 135 -5.03 -1.69 -1.00
C ALA A 135 -4.89 -0.66 -2.12
N VAL A 136 -4.48 -1.07 -3.32
CA VAL A 136 -4.35 -0.17 -4.47
C VAL A 136 -5.72 0.36 -4.92
N PHE A 137 -6.72 -0.50 -5.02
CA PHE A 137 -8.08 -0.11 -5.39
C PHE A 137 -8.70 0.83 -4.36
N ALA A 138 -8.49 0.56 -3.07
CA ALA A 138 -8.96 1.38 -1.96
C ALA A 138 -8.26 2.75 -1.94
N ALA A 139 -6.94 2.79 -2.11
CA ALA A 139 -6.17 4.04 -2.18
C ALA A 139 -6.70 4.94 -3.30
N HIS A 140 -6.92 4.39 -4.49
CA HIS A 140 -7.49 5.14 -5.61
C HIS A 140 -8.92 5.61 -5.31
N SER A 141 -9.76 4.73 -4.77
CA SER A 141 -11.14 5.07 -4.43
C SER A 141 -11.22 6.17 -3.38
N LEU A 142 -10.37 6.14 -2.35
CA LEU A 142 -10.30 7.18 -1.32
C LEU A 142 -9.77 8.51 -1.88
N ALA A 143 -8.76 8.47 -2.75
CA ALA A 143 -8.20 9.68 -3.36
C ALA A 143 -9.22 10.43 -4.23
N PHE A 144 -9.98 9.70 -5.05
CA PHE A 144 -10.84 10.32 -6.07
C PHE A 144 -12.33 10.36 -5.71
N ARG A 145 -12.85 9.34 -5.02
CA ARG A 145 -14.28 9.28 -4.66
C ARG A 145 -14.56 9.89 -3.30
N ALA A 146 -13.69 9.66 -2.31
CA ALA A 146 -13.81 10.30 -0.99
C ALA A 146 -13.17 11.70 -0.95
N GLY A 147 -12.36 12.06 -1.96
CA GLY A 147 -11.71 13.36 -2.05
C GLY A 147 -10.66 13.59 -0.96
N SER A 148 -10.15 12.53 -0.34
CA SER A 148 -9.21 12.60 0.78
C SER A 148 -7.89 11.89 0.44
N PRO A 149 -6.88 12.63 -0.06
CA PRO A 149 -5.57 12.05 -0.35
C PRO A 149 -4.80 11.60 0.88
N LEU A 150 -5.11 12.13 2.07
CA LEU A 150 -4.56 11.61 3.33
C LEU A 150 -5.11 10.20 3.63
N LEU A 151 -6.42 9.97 3.45
CA LEU A 151 -6.99 8.64 3.62
C LEU A 151 -6.48 7.65 2.56
N ALA A 152 -6.17 8.15 1.35
CA ALA A 152 -5.60 7.33 0.28
C ALA A 152 -4.22 6.74 0.61
N LEU A 153 -3.47 7.34 1.55
CA LEU A 153 -2.19 6.81 2.01
C LEU A 153 -2.34 5.60 2.95
N VAL A 154 -3.48 5.47 3.63
CA VAL A 154 -3.66 4.45 4.68
C VAL A 154 -3.44 3.02 4.15
N PRO A 155 -4.06 2.58 3.02
CA PRO A 155 -3.84 1.21 2.56
C PRO A 155 -2.39 0.92 2.10
N PRO A 156 -1.73 1.79 1.32
CA PRO A 156 -0.33 1.58 0.96
C PRO A 156 0.64 1.63 2.15
N VAL A 157 0.40 2.50 3.13
CA VAL A 157 1.17 2.52 4.40
C VAL A 157 1.05 1.18 5.11
N ALA A 158 -0.17 0.63 5.19
CA ALA A 158 -0.40 -0.66 5.84
C ALA A 158 0.38 -1.80 5.17
N LEU A 159 0.51 -1.81 3.83
CA LEU A 159 1.32 -2.80 3.12
C LEU A 159 2.81 -2.69 3.46
N VAL A 160 3.35 -1.46 3.48
CA VAL A 160 4.76 -1.23 3.81
C VAL A 160 5.03 -1.60 5.26
N ALA A 161 4.18 -1.14 6.19
CA ALA A 161 4.30 -1.44 7.61
C ALA A 161 4.21 -2.94 7.89
N PHE A 162 3.29 -3.65 7.21
CA PHE A 162 3.19 -5.10 7.31
C PHE A 162 4.48 -5.78 6.82
N ALA A 163 4.98 -5.39 5.63
CA ALA A 163 6.22 -5.96 5.10
C ALA A 163 7.41 -5.70 6.04
N ASP A 164 7.55 -4.49 6.57
CA ASP A 164 8.63 -4.15 7.50
C ASP A 164 8.47 -4.81 8.87
N SER A 165 7.25 -5.12 9.32
CA SER A 165 7.02 -5.86 10.58
C SER A 165 7.33 -7.34 10.50
N VAL A 166 7.29 -7.92 9.29
CA VAL A 166 7.43 -9.36 9.07
C VAL A 166 8.86 -9.73 8.63
N LEU A 167 9.61 -8.81 8.04
CA LEU A 167 11.01 -9.04 7.70
C LEU A 167 11.92 -8.80 8.92
N GLU A 168 12.58 -9.87 9.39
CA GLU A 168 13.52 -9.81 10.50
C GLU A 168 14.91 -9.23 10.12
N ASP A 169 15.30 -9.28 8.83
CA ASP A 169 16.63 -8.88 8.36
C ASP A 169 16.67 -7.75 7.31
N VAL A 170 17.61 -6.82 7.55
CA VAL A 170 18.02 -5.65 6.76
C VAL A 170 16.87 -4.76 6.28
N VAL A 171 16.61 -3.71 7.06
CA VAL A 171 15.88 -2.52 6.60
C VAL A 171 16.57 -2.03 5.32
N ARG A 172 15.95 -2.26 4.16
CA ARG A 172 16.41 -1.70 2.89
C ARG A 172 15.83 -0.29 2.78
N PRO A 173 16.59 0.78 3.14
CA PRO A 173 16.05 2.13 3.28
C PRO A 173 15.48 2.66 1.97
N ILE A 174 15.90 2.10 0.83
CA ILE A 174 15.45 2.50 -0.50
C ILE A 174 13.92 2.38 -0.67
N PHE A 175 13.26 1.37 -0.10
CA PHE A 175 11.81 1.21 -0.22
C PHE A 175 11.05 2.23 0.64
N GLY A 176 11.56 2.52 1.84
CA GLY A 176 11.04 3.60 2.68
C GLY A 176 11.20 4.97 2.02
N LEU A 177 12.36 5.24 1.40
CA LEU A 177 12.62 6.47 0.66
C LEU A 177 11.72 6.61 -0.58
N LEU A 178 11.55 5.53 -1.36
CA LEU A 178 10.65 5.52 -2.51
C LEU A 178 9.20 5.77 -2.09
N PHE A 179 8.75 5.11 -1.02
CA PHE A 179 7.42 5.31 -0.48
C PHE A 179 7.22 6.73 0.02
N LEU A 180 8.19 7.28 0.76
CA LEU A 180 8.15 8.64 1.27
C LEU A 180 8.13 9.67 0.15
N ALA A 181 8.93 9.46 -0.91
CA ALA A 181 8.95 10.31 -2.09
C ALA A 181 7.58 10.29 -2.80
N ALA A 182 6.98 9.10 -2.97
CA ALA A 182 5.66 8.96 -3.57
C ALA A 182 4.56 9.60 -2.71
N ALA A 183 4.58 9.40 -1.39
CA ALA A 183 3.63 9.98 -0.46
C ALA A 183 3.73 11.52 -0.45
N THR A 184 4.95 12.05 -0.45
CA THR A 184 5.18 13.49 -0.55
C THR A 184 4.67 14.06 -1.86
N ALA A 185 4.90 13.36 -2.99
CA ALA A 185 4.37 13.76 -4.28
C ALA A 185 2.83 13.82 -4.30
N LEU A 186 2.16 12.86 -3.65
CA LEU A 186 0.71 12.85 -3.51
C LEU A 186 0.19 14.02 -2.67
N LEU A 187 0.81 14.28 -1.52
CA LEU A 187 0.45 15.41 -0.65
C LEU A 187 0.72 16.76 -1.33
N PHE A 188 1.83 16.87 -2.05
CA PHE A 188 2.15 18.05 -2.83
C PHE A 188 1.14 18.31 -3.94
N ALA A 189 0.70 17.25 -4.64
CA ALA A 189 -0.35 17.35 -5.66
C ALA A 189 -1.69 17.82 -5.08
N ASP A 190 -2.04 17.40 -3.85
CA ASP A 190 -3.23 17.89 -3.15
C ASP A 190 -3.08 19.35 -2.69
N GLY A 191 -1.93 19.70 -2.11
CA GLY A 191 -1.61 21.06 -1.69
C GLY A 191 -1.72 22.05 -2.84
N LEU A 192 -1.18 21.70 -4.01
CA LEU A 192 -1.32 22.49 -5.24
C LEU A 192 -2.79 22.75 -5.63
N ARG A 193 -3.68 21.77 -5.46
CA ARG A 193 -5.11 21.94 -5.76
C ARG A 193 -5.77 22.90 -4.79
N ARG A 194 -5.47 22.79 -3.49
CA ARG A 194 -6.06 23.64 -2.45
C ARG A 194 -5.62 25.09 -2.61
N VAL A 195 -4.33 25.30 -2.85
CA VAL A 195 -3.71 26.63 -2.96
C VAL A 195 -4.27 27.42 -4.15
N GLN A 196 -4.62 26.77 -5.27
CA GLN A 196 -5.28 27.45 -6.39
C GLN A 196 -6.71 27.93 -6.08
N GLY A 197 -7.36 27.40 -5.04
CA GLY A 197 -8.66 27.88 -4.59
C GLY A 197 -8.61 29.21 -3.81
N TRP A 198 -7.42 29.67 -3.42
CA TRP A 198 -7.23 30.79 -2.49
C TRP A 198 -7.08 32.16 -3.17
N GLY A 199 -7.23 32.27 -4.49
CA GLY A 199 -7.18 33.55 -5.23
C GLY A 199 -5.92 33.74 -6.10
N PRO A 200 -5.64 34.95 -6.61
CA PRO A 200 -4.73 35.20 -7.71
C PRO A 200 -3.25 35.23 -7.27
N ILE A 201 -2.73 34.08 -6.88
CA ILE A 201 -1.28 33.78 -6.76
C ILE A 201 -0.61 33.53 -8.13
N TRP A 202 -1.39 33.67 -9.20
CA TRP A 202 -0.97 33.47 -10.58
C TRP A 202 -0.89 34.83 -11.27
N THR A 203 0.31 35.19 -11.72
CA THR A 203 0.55 36.42 -12.47
C THR A 203 0.46 36.13 -13.97
N GLY A 204 -0.49 36.76 -14.66
CA GLY A 204 -0.63 36.71 -16.12
C GLY A 204 -1.99 36.19 -16.62
N PRO A 205 -2.34 36.45 -17.89
CA PRO A 205 -3.64 36.10 -18.45
C PRO A 205 -3.72 34.63 -18.87
N GLY A 206 -4.73 33.91 -18.38
CA GLY A 206 -5.15 32.61 -18.95
C GLY A 206 -4.05 31.53 -19.00
N ARG A 207 -3.88 30.88 -20.16
CA ARG A 207 -3.01 29.69 -20.35
C ARG A 207 -1.51 29.94 -20.12
N THR A 208 -1.08 31.19 -20.00
CA THR A 208 0.31 31.60 -19.73
C THR A 208 0.51 32.14 -18.31
N ALA A 209 -0.50 32.03 -17.45
CA ALA A 209 -0.39 32.42 -16.06
C ALA A 209 0.73 31.62 -15.39
N THR A 210 1.74 32.35 -14.91
CA THR A 210 2.88 31.77 -14.20
C THR A 210 2.68 31.93 -12.71
N ILE A 211 3.16 30.95 -11.94
CA ILE A 211 3.23 31.10 -10.48
C ILE A 211 4.21 32.24 -10.22
N ASP A 212 3.83 33.20 -9.38
CA ASP A 212 4.74 34.25 -8.95
C ASP A 212 6.06 33.61 -8.48
N VAL A 213 7.19 34.07 -9.03
CA VAL A 213 8.50 33.44 -8.86
C VAL A 213 8.90 33.42 -7.38
N ALA A 214 8.42 34.39 -6.59
CA ALA A 214 8.59 34.42 -5.13
C ALA A 214 7.81 33.29 -4.43
N ALA A 215 6.55 33.08 -4.79
CA ALA A 215 5.71 32.00 -4.27
C ALA A 215 6.24 30.62 -4.69
N GLY A 216 6.69 30.47 -5.94
CA GLY A 216 7.29 29.24 -6.46
C GLY A 216 8.61 28.86 -5.77
N ARG A 217 9.46 29.85 -5.45
CA ARG A 217 10.71 29.61 -4.68
C ARG A 217 10.43 29.24 -3.23
N GLY A 218 9.49 29.91 -2.57
CA GLY A 218 9.07 29.58 -1.21
C GLY A 218 8.53 28.16 -1.11
N ALA A 219 7.60 27.79 -2.00
CA ALA A 219 7.02 26.45 -2.04
C ALA A 219 8.08 25.35 -2.29
N ARG A 220 9.05 25.58 -3.18
CA ARG A 220 10.15 24.63 -3.42
C ARG A 220 11.05 24.45 -2.20
N ARG A 221 11.34 25.53 -1.46
CA ARG A 221 12.15 25.46 -0.23
C ARG A 221 11.43 24.71 0.88
N VAL A 222 10.13 24.96 1.05
CA VAL A 222 9.31 24.23 2.05
C VAL A 222 9.19 22.76 1.68
N ALA A 223 8.96 22.44 0.39
CA ALA A 223 8.93 21.05 -0.06
C ALA A 223 10.28 20.36 0.13
N ALA A 224 11.39 21.01 -0.22
CA ALA A 224 12.73 20.48 0.00
C ALA A 224 13.04 20.28 1.50
N ALA A 225 12.66 21.24 2.35
CA ALA A 225 12.81 21.12 3.79
C ALA A 225 11.95 19.99 4.36
N ALA A 226 10.70 19.85 3.92
CA ALA A 226 9.82 18.77 4.35
C ALA A 226 10.36 17.40 3.94
N VAL A 227 10.85 17.25 2.70
CA VAL A 227 11.50 16.02 2.22
C VAL A 227 12.77 15.72 3.01
N MET A 228 13.60 16.74 3.27
CA MET A 228 14.83 16.58 4.05
C MET A 228 14.51 16.16 5.49
N VAL A 229 13.60 16.85 6.16
CA VAL A 229 13.16 16.51 7.52
C VAL A 229 12.58 15.10 7.54
N ALA A 230 11.76 14.71 6.57
CA ALA A 230 11.19 13.38 6.54
C ALA A 230 12.23 12.28 6.24
N ALA A 231 13.30 12.58 5.50
CA ALA A 231 14.39 11.65 5.26
C ALA A 231 15.35 11.53 6.47
N VAL A 232 15.54 12.62 7.22
CA VAL A 232 16.47 12.68 8.38
C VAL A 232 15.78 12.27 9.68
N ALA A 233 14.48 12.52 9.83
CA ALA A 233 13.73 12.23 11.05
C ALA A 233 13.89 10.78 11.55
N PRO A 234 13.82 9.73 10.70
CA PRO A 234 14.01 8.36 11.16
C PRO A 234 15.39 8.09 11.76
N ILE A 235 16.45 8.75 11.24
CA ILE A 235 17.84 8.60 11.72
C ILE A 235 18.00 9.19 13.12
N MET A 236 17.21 10.21 13.46
CA MET A 236 17.26 10.89 14.75
C MET A 236 16.38 10.23 15.82
N VAL A 237 15.55 9.23 15.47
CA VAL A 237 14.73 8.51 16.44
C VAL A 237 15.62 7.58 17.27
N PRO A 238 15.71 7.76 18.60
CA PRO A 238 16.43 6.84 19.47
C PRO A 238 15.81 5.45 19.37
N GLY A 239 16.61 4.44 19.05
CA GLY A 239 16.14 3.06 18.86
C GLY A 239 15.84 2.67 17.41
N PHE A 240 16.07 3.55 16.43
CA PHE A 240 15.97 3.18 15.02
C PHE A 240 17.06 2.14 14.67
N GLY A 241 16.64 0.90 14.40
CA GLY A 241 17.54 -0.24 14.20
C GLY A 241 18.06 -0.90 15.48
N ALA A 242 17.58 -0.49 16.66
CA ALA A 242 17.84 -1.22 17.88
C ALA A 242 17.00 -2.51 17.92
N GLN A 243 17.58 -3.60 18.40
CA GLN A 243 16.84 -4.83 18.67
C GLN A 243 15.73 -4.54 19.67
N GLY A 244 14.54 -5.08 19.41
CA GLY A 244 13.41 -4.97 20.32
C GLY A 244 13.81 -5.52 21.70
N VAL A 245 13.51 -4.77 22.76
CA VAL A 245 13.74 -5.21 24.15
C VAL A 245 12.95 -6.48 24.48
N ILE A 246 11.88 -6.74 23.71
CA ILE A 246 11.05 -7.93 23.83
C ILE A 246 11.11 -8.65 22.48
N ASP A 247 11.78 -9.80 22.48
CA ASP A 247 11.89 -10.69 21.35
C ASP A 247 10.74 -11.70 21.41
N PHE A 248 9.76 -11.57 20.51
CA PHE A 248 8.63 -12.49 20.39
C PHE A 248 8.89 -13.62 19.39
N SER A 249 10.03 -13.62 18.68
CA SER A 249 10.36 -14.62 17.66
C SER A 249 11.26 -15.75 18.17
N SER A 250 11.79 -15.64 19.39
CA SER A 250 12.49 -16.76 20.02
C SER A 250 11.51 -17.89 20.36
N ASN A 251 11.58 -18.94 19.55
CA ASN A 251 10.97 -20.24 19.80
C ASN A 251 11.86 -21.05 20.77
N ASP A 252 12.40 -20.38 21.79
CA ASP A 252 13.22 -21.03 22.80
C ASP A 252 12.29 -21.80 23.74
N ASP A 253 12.65 -23.05 24.03
CA ASP A 253 11.90 -24.00 24.87
C ASP A 253 11.73 -23.53 26.32
N ASP A 254 12.27 -22.35 26.66
CA ASP A 254 12.22 -21.71 27.97
C ASP A 254 11.11 -20.66 28.07
N ARG A 255 9.97 -20.91 27.40
CA ARG A 255 8.73 -20.20 27.74
C ARG A 255 8.39 -20.53 29.19
N VAL A 256 8.73 -19.62 30.10
CA VAL A 256 8.12 -19.51 31.42
C VAL A 256 6.65 -19.18 31.19
N ARG A 257 5.89 -20.23 30.87
CA ARG A 257 4.45 -20.24 30.73
C ARG A 257 3.93 -20.10 32.16
N ILE A 258 3.81 -18.86 32.61
CA ILE A 258 3.06 -18.52 33.82
C ILE A 258 1.61 -18.82 33.48
N ASP A 259 1.21 -20.08 33.61
CA ASP A 259 -0.15 -20.52 33.41
C ASP A 259 -0.94 -20.06 34.64
N PRO A 260 -1.78 -19.00 34.53
CA PRO A 260 -2.44 -18.41 35.69
C PRO A 260 -3.38 -19.40 36.37
N LEU A 261 -3.82 -20.44 35.65
CA LEU A 261 -4.63 -21.52 36.17
C LEU A 261 -3.86 -22.43 37.13
N VAL A 262 -2.57 -22.68 36.90
CA VAL A 262 -1.73 -23.47 37.82
C VAL A 262 -1.45 -22.69 39.10
N LEU A 263 -1.30 -21.36 39.02
CA LEU A 263 -1.16 -20.47 40.17
C LEU A 263 -2.42 -20.42 41.03
N VAL A 264 -3.60 -20.37 40.40
CA VAL A 264 -4.90 -20.39 41.11
C VAL A 264 -5.17 -21.76 41.74
N GLN A 265 -4.81 -22.85 41.07
CA GLN A 265 -4.99 -24.20 41.60
C GLN A 265 -4.03 -24.49 42.76
N ALA A 266 -2.81 -23.96 42.70
CA ALA A 266 -1.84 -24.03 43.80
C ALA A 266 -2.22 -23.17 45.01
N SER A 267 -2.91 -22.03 44.81
CA SER A 267 -3.44 -21.24 45.92
C SER A 267 -4.66 -21.90 46.56
N LEU A 268 -5.55 -22.50 45.76
CA LEU A 268 -6.74 -23.19 46.26
C LEU A 268 -6.39 -24.45 47.07
N ASN A 269 -5.36 -25.20 46.66
CA ASN A 269 -4.93 -26.41 47.38
C ASN A 269 -4.06 -26.11 48.62
N ARG A 270 -3.71 -24.85 48.90
CA ARG A 270 -2.90 -24.47 50.07
C ARG A 270 -3.76 -23.99 51.25
N ASP A 271 -5.06 -23.75 51.00
CA ASP A 271 -6.04 -23.28 51.97
C ASP A 271 -6.98 -24.42 52.47
N GLU A 272 -6.65 -25.69 52.21
CA GLU A 272 -7.15 -26.89 52.91
C GLU A 272 -6.08 -27.46 53.86
#